data_AF-A0A809RB09-F1
#
_entry.id   AF-A0A809RB09-F1
#
_cell.length_a   1.000
_cell.length_b   1.000
_cell.length_c   1.000
_cell.angle_alpha   90.00
_cell.angle_beta   90.00
_cell.angle_gamma   90.00
#
_symmetry.space_group_name_H-M   'P 1'
#
loop_
_entity.id
_entity.type
_entity.pdbx_description
1 polymer ?
#
loop_
_entity_poly.entity_id
_entity_poly.type
_entity_poly.pdbx_seq_one_letter_code
_entity_poly.pdbx_strand_id
1 'polypeptide(L)'
;MAKQVGSFKTAAEYGRKASAFLADVQKQFAKFEGSAARVITLSETYDDLVGLSQYQESLFSQSVTAIENRLFRAAIVLAWAGFVDVLETKLASDGWAKANSVWSTFPTTKTLEEVRESYTEHAFVMLGKECGLYTKSTMNTLHGALAERNQCAHPGNPDPGMNEALGYVSKLLKRAKDLEGRTL
;
A
#
# COMPACT_ATOMS: atom_id res chain seq x y z
N MET A 1 12.03 -48.64 -39.64
CA MET A 1 11.34 -47.34 -39.55
C MET A 1 10.77 -47.18 -38.14
N ALA A 2 11.45 -46.43 -37.27
CA ALA A 2 10.94 -46.09 -35.94
C ALA A 2 10.06 -44.83 -36.07
N LYS A 3 8.77 -44.94 -35.73
CA LYS A 3 7.88 -43.79 -35.62
C LYS A 3 8.28 -42.98 -34.39
N GLN A 4 8.56 -41.70 -34.61
CA GLN A 4 8.83 -40.70 -33.58
C GLN A 4 7.54 -40.54 -32.74
N VAL A 5 7.54 -41.07 -31.53
CA VAL A 5 6.45 -40.87 -30.56
C VAL A 5 6.56 -39.42 -30.09
N GLY A 6 5.54 -38.63 -30.39
CA GLY A 6 5.49 -37.21 -30.04
C GLY A 6 5.71 -37.00 -28.54
N SER A 7 6.58 -36.04 -28.21
CA SER A 7 6.84 -35.61 -26.84
C SER A 7 5.54 -35.17 -26.17
N PHE A 8 5.11 -35.91 -25.14
CA PHE A 8 3.98 -35.51 -24.31
C PHE A 8 4.41 -34.28 -23.49
N LYS A 9 3.83 -33.13 -23.81
CA LYS A 9 4.01 -31.90 -23.03
C LYS A 9 3.51 -32.16 -21.61
N THR A 10 4.36 -31.92 -20.63
CA THR A 10 4.04 -32.19 -19.22
C THR A 10 2.97 -31.20 -18.71
N ALA A 11 2.23 -31.57 -17.67
CA ALA A 11 1.28 -30.67 -17.01
C ALA A 11 1.94 -29.33 -16.61
N ALA A 12 3.21 -29.35 -16.22
CA ALA A 12 4.01 -28.17 -15.93
C ALA A 12 4.25 -27.26 -17.16
N GLU A 13 4.39 -27.83 -18.36
CA GLU A 13 4.51 -27.04 -19.59
C GLU A 13 3.20 -26.35 -19.96
N TYR A 14 2.06 -27.03 -19.79
CA TYR A 14 0.75 -26.41 -19.99
C TYR A 14 0.44 -25.35 -18.94
N GLY A 15 0.81 -25.59 -17.67
CA GLY A 15 0.71 -24.58 -16.61
C GLY A 15 1.48 -23.31 -16.96
N ARG A 16 2.73 -23.42 -17.39
CA ARG A 16 3.54 -22.26 -17.83
C ARG A 16 2.91 -21.50 -19.00
N LYS A 17 2.36 -22.21 -19.99
CA LYS A 17 1.68 -21.58 -21.14
C LYS A 17 0.39 -20.88 -20.73
N ALA A 18 -0.38 -21.47 -19.82
CA ALA A 18 -1.58 -20.86 -19.28
C ALA A 18 -1.25 -19.57 -18.50
N SER A 19 -0.22 -19.60 -17.66
CA SER A 19 0.27 -18.40 -16.95
C SER A 19 0.76 -17.32 -17.91
N ALA A 20 1.54 -17.68 -18.93
CA ALA A 20 2.02 -16.73 -19.93
C ALA A 20 0.88 -16.10 -20.75
N PHE A 21 -0.11 -16.91 -21.15
CA PHE A 21 -1.30 -16.41 -21.84
C PHE A 21 -2.13 -15.49 -20.94
N LEU A 22 -2.31 -15.85 -19.67
CA LEU A 22 -3.03 -15.03 -18.71
C LEU A 22 -2.34 -13.67 -18.52
N ALA A 23 -1.01 -13.65 -18.39
CA ALA A 23 -0.23 -12.42 -18.30
C ALA A 23 -0.36 -11.55 -19.56
N ASP A 24 -0.31 -12.15 -20.75
CA ASP A 24 -0.51 -11.42 -22.02
C ASP A 24 -1.93 -10.84 -22.12
N VAL A 25 -2.96 -11.62 -21.77
CA VAL A 25 -4.35 -11.15 -21.72
C VAL A 25 -4.45 -9.99 -20.72
N GLN A 26 -3.94 -10.14 -19.50
CA GLN A 26 -3.96 -9.08 -18.49
C GLN A 26 -3.31 -7.80 -19.00
N LYS A 27 -2.13 -7.90 -19.64
CA LYS A 27 -1.43 -6.76 -20.24
C LYS A 27 -2.23 -6.05 -21.32
N GLN A 28 -2.95 -6.79 -22.17
CA GLN A 28 -3.80 -6.18 -23.19
C GLN A 28 -5.06 -5.55 -22.58
N PHE A 29 -5.69 -6.24 -21.64
CA PHE A 29 -6.94 -5.81 -21.03
C PHE A 29 -6.75 -4.68 -20.00
N ALA A 30 -5.57 -4.54 -19.40
CA ALA A 30 -5.24 -3.44 -18.48
C ALA A 30 -5.28 -2.05 -19.16
N LYS A 31 -5.29 -2.00 -20.49
CA LYS A 31 -5.45 -0.76 -21.27
C LYS A 31 -6.87 -0.19 -21.24
N PHE A 32 -7.87 -1.00 -20.85
CA PHE A 32 -9.27 -0.58 -20.80
C PHE A 32 -9.68 -0.16 -19.40
N GLU A 33 -10.30 1.00 -19.26
CA GLU A 33 -10.51 1.63 -17.95
C GLU A 33 -11.34 0.80 -16.97
N GLY A 34 -12.35 0.07 -17.46
CA GLY A 34 -13.23 -0.75 -16.63
C GLY A 34 -12.76 -2.20 -16.40
N SER A 35 -11.55 -2.54 -16.84
CA SER A 35 -11.06 -3.92 -16.81
C SER A 35 -10.50 -4.33 -15.45
N ALA A 36 -10.91 -5.50 -14.96
CA ALA A 36 -10.35 -6.13 -13.76
C ALA A 36 -8.84 -6.41 -13.89
N ALA A 37 -8.30 -6.51 -15.11
CA ALA A 37 -6.87 -6.71 -15.34
C ALA A 37 -6.00 -5.56 -14.81
N ARG A 38 -6.56 -4.36 -14.56
CA ARG A 38 -5.86 -3.22 -13.94
C ARG A 38 -5.61 -3.40 -12.43
N VAL A 39 -6.42 -4.24 -11.78
CA VAL A 39 -6.20 -4.57 -10.37
C VAL A 39 -5.04 -5.53 -10.23
N ILE A 40 -4.84 -6.40 -11.22
CA ILE A 40 -3.79 -7.40 -11.23
C ILE A 40 -2.40 -6.78 -11.41
N THR A 41 -2.26 -5.67 -12.15
CA THR A 41 -0.99 -4.90 -12.17
C THR A 41 -0.68 -4.23 -10.83
N LEU A 42 -1.69 -3.92 -10.02
CA LEU A 42 -1.49 -3.49 -8.63
C LEU A 42 -1.03 -4.68 -7.76
N SER A 43 -1.54 -5.88 -8.03
CA SER A 43 -1.01 -7.12 -7.42
C SER A 43 0.41 -7.44 -7.89
N GLU A 44 0.83 -7.10 -9.10
CA GLU A 44 2.26 -7.19 -9.48
C GLU A 44 3.14 -6.20 -8.69
N THR A 45 2.53 -5.21 -8.03
CA THR A 45 3.18 -4.34 -7.04
C THR A 45 3.39 -5.07 -5.70
N TYR A 46 2.99 -6.35 -5.56
CA TYR A 46 3.34 -7.20 -4.41
C TYR A 46 4.85 -7.39 -4.27
N ASP A 47 5.59 -7.38 -5.38
CA ASP A 47 7.07 -7.38 -5.36
C ASP A 47 7.64 -6.12 -4.68
N ASP A 48 6.85 -5.05 -4.55
CA ASP A 48 7.19 -3.83 -3.80
C ASP A 48 6.86 -3.91 -2.31
N LEU A 49 6.25 -5.00 -1.81
CA LEU A 49 5.97 -5.21 -0.37
C LEU A 49 7.14 -5.86 0.39
N VAL A 50 8.26 -6.16 -0.28
CA VAL A 50 9.45 -6.74 0.36
C VAL A 50 10.04 -5.75 1.35
N GLY A 51 9.89 -6.04 2.64
CA GLY A 51 10.36 -5.19 3.75
C GLY A 51 9.28 -4.87 4.78
N LEU A 52 8.02 -4.97 4.35
CA LEU A 52 6.86 -4.72 5.21
C LEU A 52 6.68 -5.84 6.24
N SER A 53 6.09 -5.49 7.38
CA SER A 53 5.62 -6.50 8.33
C SER A 53 4.47 -7.31 7.72
N GLN A 54 4.26 -8.54 8.21
CA GLN A 54 3.13 -9.37 7.77
C GLN A 54 1.78 -8.66 7.94
N TYR A 55 1.66 -7.79 8.94
CA TYR A 55 0.45 -7.00 9.17
C TYR A 55 0.27 -5.91 8.12
N GLN A 56 1.33 -5.15 7.81
CA GLN A 56 1.32 -4.11 6.78
C GLN A 56 1.03 -4.70 5.40
N GLU A 57 1.68 -5.82 5.07
CA GLU A 57 1.45 -6.58 3.84
C GLU A 57 -0.02 -7.02 3.74
N SER A 58 -0.57 -7.57 4.83
CA SER A 58 -1.97 -8.00 4.89
C SER A 58 -2.94 -6.84 4.65
N LEU A 59 -2.70 -5.66 5.22
CA LEU A 59 -3.55 -4.48 5.02
C LEU A 59 -3.55 -4.01 3.55
N PHE A 60 -2.39 -3.93 2.92
CA PHE A 60 -2.30 -3.60 1.51
C PHE A 60 -2.94 -4.69 0.63
N SER A 61 -2.72 -5.96 0.96
CA SER A 61 -3.33 -7.08 0.23
C SER A 61 -4.86 -7.06 0.28
N GLN A 62 -5.41 -6.82 1.47
CA GLN A 62 -6.85 -6.63 1.65
C GLN A 62 -7.36 -5.40 0.90
N SER A 63 -6.57 -4.32 0.80
CA SER A 63 -6.96 -3.14 0.03
C SER A 63 -7.11 -3.45 -1.46
N VAL A 64 -6.20 -4.24 -2.05
CA VAL A 64 -6.30 -4.69 -3.44
C VAL A 64 -7.51 -5.60 -3.62
N THR A 65 -7.69 -6.57 -2.72
CA THR A 65 -8.85 -7.46 -2.70
C THR A 65 -10.17 -6.69 -2.64
N ALA A 66 -10.22 -5.59 -1.87
CA ALA A 66 -11.38 -4.71 -1.82
C ALA A 66 -11.64 -4.04 -3.18
N ILE A 67 -10.61 -3.61 -3.92
CA ILE A 67 -10.78 -3.08 -5.28
C ILE A 67 -11.33 -4.14 -6.24
N GLU A 68 -10.82 -5.37 -6.18
CA GLU A 68 -11.31 -6.50 -7.01
C GLU A 68 -12.80 -6.75 -6.80
N ASN A 69 -13.27 -6.57 -5.56
CA ASN A 69 -14.67 -6.73 -5.17
C ASN A 69 -15.50 -5.44 -5.25
N ARG A 70 -14.95 -4.37 -5.87
CA ARG A 70 -15.61 -3.06 -6.02
C ARG A 70 -15.97 -2.37 -4.69
N LEU A 71 -15.26 -2.70 -3.63
CA LEU A 71 -15.35 -2.10 -2.30
C LEU A 71 -14.36 -0.94 -2.16
N PHE A 72 -14.52 0.09 -2.99
CA PHE A 72 -13.51 1.16 -3.17
C PHE A 72 -13.25 1.98 -1.90
N ARG A 73 -14.28 2.26 -1.11
CA ARG A 73 -14.13 2.93 0.20
C ARG A 73 -13.27 2.10 1.16
N ALA A 74 -13.52 0.79 1.21
CA ALA A 74 -12.76 -0.11 2.07
C ALA A 74 -11.30 -0.20 1.62
N ALA A 75 -11.05 -0.23 0.30
CA ALA A 75 -9.70 -0.21 -0.24
C ALA A 75 -8.90 1.02 0.22
N ILE A 76 -9.50 2.21 0.15
CA ILE A 76 -8.86 3.46 0.61
C ILE A 76 -8.55 3.39 2.11
N VAL A 77 -9.50 2.93 2.94
CA VAL A 77 -9.31 2.82 4.39
C VAL A 77 -8.21 1.83 4.75
N LEU A 78 -8.19 0.65 4.11
CA LEU A 78 -7.19 -0.40 4.36
C LEU A 78 -5.78 0.01 3.93
N ALA A 79 -5.64 0.63 2.75
CA ALA A 79 -4.34 1.09 2.27
C ALA A 79 -3.77 2.21 3.15
N TRP A 80 -4.61 3.10 3.64
CA TRP A 80 -4.19 4.14 4.60
C TRP A 80 -3.73 3.53 5.93
N ALA A 81 -4.47 2.56 6.47
CA ALA A 81 -4.07 1.85 7.68
C ALA A 81 -2.70 1.18 7.51
N GLY A 82 -2.45 0.54 6.36
CA GLY A 82 -1.16 -0.06 6.05
C GLY A 82 -0.02 0.97 6.00
N PHE A 83 -0.25 2.10 5.32
CA PHE A 83 0.73 3.18 5.24
C PHE A 83 1.04 3.82 6.59
N VAL A 84 0.02 4.08 7.42
CA VAL A 84 0.21 4.70 8.74
C VAL A 84 1.01 3.77 9.65
N ASP A 85 0.73 2.46 9.63
CA ASP A 85 1.51 1.49 10.41
C ASP A 85 2.99 1.49 10.01
N VAL A 86 3.30 1.61 8.72
CA VAL A 86 4.67 1.78 8.21
C VAL A 86 5.30 3.07 8.74
N LEU A 87 4.61 4.19 8.63
CA LEU A 87 5.10 5.50 9.08
C LEU A 87 5.40 5.51 10.58
N GLU A 88 4.47 5.00 11.38
CA GLU A 88 4.58 4.97 12.83
C GLU A 88 5.70 4.03 13.28
N THR A 89 5.77 2.82 12.71
CA THR A 89 6.87 1.88 12.97
C THR A 89 8.22 2.49 12.57
N LYS A 90 8.26 3.23 11.45
CA LYS A 90 9.46 3.92 11.03
C LYS A 90 9.88 4.97 12.04
N LEU A 91 8.96 5.84 12.47
CA LEU A 91 9.20 6.88 13.47
C LEU A 91 9.62 6.31 14.83
N ALA A 92 9.16 5.12 15.18
CA ALA A 92 9.52 4.42 16.42
C ALA A 92 10.86 3.68 16.35
N SER A 93 11.42 3.47 15.15
CA SER A 93 12.53 2.52 14.92
C SER A 93 13.85 2.88 15.63
N ASP A 94 14.02 4.14 16.05
CA ASP A 94 15.17 4.62 16.82
C ASP A 94 14.84 4.84 18.31
N GLY A 95 13.71 4.29 18.79
CA GLY A 95 13.22 4.53 20.14
C GLY A 95 12.73 5.97 20.37
N TRP A 96 12.22 6.61 19.31
CA TRP A 96 11.72 8.00 19.32
C TRP A 96 12.79 9.08 19.50
N ALA A 97 14.07 8.75 19.37
CA ALA A 97 15.17 9.70 19.59
C ALA A 97 15.07 10.89 18.64
N LYS A 98 14.87 10.65 17.34
CA LYS A 98 14.67 11.69 16.34
C LYS A 98 13.41 12.51 16.59
N ALA A 99 12.30 11.83 16.89
CA ALA A 99 11.02 12.48 17.17
C ALA A 99 11.13 13.44 18.37
N ASN A 100 11.79 13.02 19.46
CA ASN A 100 12.01 13.87 20.62
C ASN A 100 12.95 15.05 20.32
N SER A 101 13.94 14.87 19.45
CA SER A 101 14.86 15.95 19.05
C SER A 101 14.16 17.10 18.31
N VAL A 102 13.10 16.81 17.56
CA VAL A 102 12.33 17.80 16.78
C VAL A 102 11.07 18.26 17.49
N TRP A 103 10.57 17.46 18.44
CA TRP A 103 9.43 17.77 19.28
C TRP A 103 9.74 17.39 20.73
N SER A 104 10.26 18.35 21.48
CA SER A 104 10.81 18.13 22.84
C SER A 104 9.81 17.57 23.86
N THR A 105 8.51 17.76 23.66
CA THR A 105 7.47 17.19 24.52
C THR A 105 6.97 15.82 24.04
N PHE A 106 7.54 15.27 22.98
CA PHE A 106 7.18 13.95 22.48
C PHE A 106 7.70 12.85 23.43
N PRO A 107 6.85 11.93 23.87
CA PRO A 107 7.20 10.97 24.92
C PRO A 107 8.16 9.89 24.40
N THR A 108 9.33 9.77 25.01
CA THR A 108 10.35 8.76 24.66
C THR A 108 10.19 7.44 25.40
N THR A 109 9.46 7.43 26.52
CA THR A 109 9.26 6.24 27.35
C THR A 109 8.02 5.45 26.97
N LYS A 110 7.19 5.96 26.05
CA LYS A 110 5.95 5.31 25.65
C LYS A 110 6.18 4.25 24.58
N THR A 111 5.40 3.18 24.64
CA THR A 111 5.35 2.21 23.54
C THR A 111 4.64 2.80 22.32
N LEU A 112 4.77 2.14 21.18
CA LEU A 112 4.09 2.56 19.96
C LEU A 112 2.57 2.60 20.12
N GLU A 113 2.00 1.64 20.83
CA GLU A 113 0.56 1.54 21.11
C GLU A 113 0.08 2.72 21.95
N GLU A 114 0.79 3.06 23.02
CA GLU A 114 0.43 4.20 23.86
C GLU A 114 0.52 5.54 23.11
N VAL A 115 1.46 5.63 22.16
CA VAL A 115 1.64 6.80 21.29
C VAL A 115 0.50 6.88 20.27
N ARG A 116 0.05 5.77 19.68
CA ARG A 116 -1.12 5.69 18.79
C ARG A 116 -2.41 6.16 19.44
N GLU A 117 -2.60 5.84 20.72
CA GLU A 117 -3.77 6.30 21.49
C GLU A 117 -3.70 7.78 21.85
N SER A 118 -2.49 8.33 21.97
CA SER A 118 -2.26 9.70 22.42
C SER A 118 -2.28 10.74 21.29
N TYR A 119 -1.98 10.32 20.05
CA TYR A 119 -1.78 11.23 18.93
C TYR A 119 -2.60 10.85 17.71
N THR A 120 -3.03 11.86 16.96
CA THR A 120 -3.75 11.64 15.71
C THR A 120 -2.80 11.30 14.58
N GLU A 121 -3.30 10.61 13.57
CA GLU A 121 -2.56 10.36 12.32
C GLU A 121 -2.09 11.64 11.63
N HIS A 122 -2.84 12.74 11.79
CA HIS A 122 -2.39 14.06 11.34
C HIS A 122 -1.08 14.45 12.03
N ALA A 123 -0.94 14.21 13.34
CA ALA A 123 0.28 14.51 14.07
C ALA A 123 1.45 13.62 13.60
N PHE A 124 1.22 12.33 13.32
CA PHE A 124 2.26 11.46 12.76
C PHE A 124 2.74 11.90 11.38
N VAL A 125 1.83 12.36 10.51
CA VAL A 125 2.20 12.91 9.19
C VAL A 125 3.03 14.19 9.32
N MET A 126 2.70 15.06 10.28
CA MET A 126 3.51 16.24 10.57
C MET A 126 4.90 15.84 11.09
N LEU A 127 4.94 14.92 12.05
CA LEU A 127 6.18 14.45 12.68
C LEU A 127 7.11 13.79 11.65
N GLY A 128 6.59 13.00 10.71
CA GLY A 128 7.38 12.41 9.64
C GLY A 128 8.14 13.45 8.81
N LYS A 129 7.51 14.59 8.51
CA LYS A 129 8.19 15.71 7.84
C LYS A 129 9.25 16.35 8.74
N GLU A 130 8.96 16.55 10.02
CA GLU A 130 9.94 17.17 10.94
C GLU A 130 11.15 16.28 11.18
N CYS A 131 10.96 14.95 11.20
CA CYS A 131 12.04 13.96 11.23
C CYS A 131 12.81 13.86 9.90
N GLY A 132 12.38 14.55 8.83
CA GLY A 132 13.07 14.57 7.54
C GLY A 132 12.78 13.36 6.64
N LEU A 133 11.76 12.54 6.96
CA LEU A 133 11.39 11.38 6.14
C LEU A 133 10.86 11.79 4.76
N TYR A 134 10.26 12.97 4.66
CA TYR A 134 9.76 13.54 3.41
C TYR A 134 9.61 15.07 3.47
N THR A 135 9.33 15.67 2.30
CA THR A 135 9.20 17.12 2.14
C THR A 135 7.84 17.65 2.60
N LYS A 136 7.74 18.97 2.82
CA LYS A 136 6.46 19.66 3.10
C LYS A 136 5.41 19.43 2.02
N SER A 137 5.82 19.34 0.76
CA SER A 137 4.91 19.02 -0.35
C SER A 137 4.30 17.62 -0.18
N THR A 138 5.11 16.63 0.20
CA THR A 138 4.64 15.26 0.46
C THR A 138 3.71 15.21 1.66
N MET A 139 4.05 15.92 2.75
CA MET A 139 3.19 16.07 3.93
C MET A 139 1.79 16.61 3.56
N ASN A 140 1.71 17.66 2.73
CA ASN A 140 0.43 18.18 2.25
C ASN A 140 -0.36 17.16 1.43
N THR A 141 0.33 16.38 0.58
CA THR A 141 -0.30 15.28 -0.17
C THR A 141 -0.85 14.21 0.77
N LEU A 142 -0.12 13.85 1.83
CA LEU A 142 -0.55 12.87 2.83
C LEU A 142 -1.73 13.36 3.66
N HIS A 143 -1.78 14.66 4.01
CA HIS A 143 -2.97 15.23 4.65
C HIS A 143 -4.20 15.21 3.73
N GLY A 144 -4.02 15.44 2.42
CA GLY A 144 -5.08 15.24 1.44
C GLY A 144 -5.57 13.79 1.41
N ALA A 145 -4.64 12.83 1.43
CA ALA A 145 -4.97 11.41 1.47
C ALA A 145 -5.68 11.00 2.78
N LEU A 146 -5.30 11.59 3.92
CA LEU A 146 -5.99 11.42 5.20
C LEU A 146 -7.43 11.96 5.13
N ALA A 147 -7.63 13.13 4.53
CA ALA A 147 -8.96 13.70 4.36
C ALA A 147 -9.86 12.80 3.51
N GLU A 148 -9.33 12.28 2.39
CA GLU A 148 -10.01 11.32 1.52
C GLU A 148 -10.37 10.02 2.27
N ARG A 149 -9.45 9.48 3.08
CA ARG A 149 -9.73 8.34 3.97
C ARG A 149 -10.85 8.64 4.95
N ASN A 150 -10.79 9.80 5.60
CA ASN A 150 -11.79 10.20 6.60
C ASN A 150 -13.18 10.32 5.98
N GLN A 151 -13.28 10.85 4.77
CA GLN A 151 -14.52 10.84 4.00
C GLN A 151 -15.01 9.40 3.79
N CYS A 152 -14.16 8.51 3.28
CA CYS A 152 -14.51 7.11 3.02
C CYS A 152 -14.94 6.34 4.29
N ALA A 153 -14.43 6.69 5.47
CA ALA A 153 -14.80 6.09 6.75
C ALA A 153 -16.07 6.71 7.37
N HIS A 154 -16.48 7.91 6.97
CA HIS A 154 -17.66 8.58 7.50
C HIS A 154 -18.95 8.07 6.81
N PRO A 155 -20.12 8.09 7.49
CA PRO A 155 -21.42 7.77 6.87
C PRO A 155 -21.88 8.72 5.74
N GLY A 156 -21.06 9.68 5.33
CA GLY A 156 -21.36 10.57 4.21
C GLY A 156 -21.40 9.82 2.88
N ASN A 157 -21.51 10.59 1.79
CA ASN A 157 -21.67 10.06 0.43
C ASN A 157 -20.41 10.13 -0.47
N PRO A 158 -19.18 9.80 0.00
CA PRO A 158 -18.09 9.58 -0.94
C PRO A 158 -18.32 8.26 -1.66
N ASP A 159 -18.34 8.33 -2.99
CA ASP A 159 -18.49 7.18 -3.88
C ASP A 159 -17.26 7.12 -4.81
N PRO A 160 -16.08 6.76 -4.27
CA PRO A 160 -14.86 6.71 -5.05
C PRO A 160 -14.98 5.61 -6.12
N GLY A 161 -14.61 5.94 -7.35
CA GLY A 161 -14.54 4.99 -8.44
C GLY A 161 -13.29 4.11 -8.38
N MET A 162 -13.25 3.09 -9.24
CA MET A 162 -12.11 2.18 -9.38
C MET A 162 -10.78 2.90 -9.62
N ASN A 163 -10.79 3.94 -10.46
CA ASN A 163 -9.59 4.73 -10.77
C ASN A 163 -9.05 5.48 -9.55
N GLU A 164 -9.94 6.05 -8.75
CA GLU A 164 -9.58 6.80 -7.55
C GLU A 164 -8.99 5.84 -6.51
N ALA A 165 -9.64 4.70 -6.27
CA ALA A 165 -9.12 3.68 -5.36
C ALA A 165 -7.75 3.12 -5.82
N LEU A 166 -7.61 2.72 -7.09
CA LEU A 166 -6.33 2.24 -7.63
C LEU A 166 -5.21 3.28 -7.48
N GLY A 167 -5.51 4.54 -7.83
CA GLY A 167 -4.56 5.64 -7.71
C GLY A 167 -4.18 5.93 -6.26
N TYR A 168 -5.14 5.82 -5.33
CA TYR A 168 -4.91 5.98 -3.90
C TYR A 168 -3.99 4.89 -3.34
N VAL A 169 -4.33 3.62 -3.58
CA VAL A 169 -3.55 2.47 -3.09
C VAL A 169 -2.14 2.50 -3.68
N SER A 170 -2.00 2.70 -5.00
CA SER A 170 -0.69 2.78 -5.66
C SER A 170 0.18 3.91 -5.09
N LYS A 171 -0.42 5.09 -4.84
CA LYS A 171 0.27 6.23 -4.22
C LYS A 171 0.81 5.86 -2.84
N LEU A 172 -0.01 5.26 -1.99
CA LEU A 172 0.40 4.90 -0.62
C LEU A 172 1.42 3.77 -0.58
N LEU A 173 1.28 2.75 -1.43
CA LEU A 173 2.27 1.69 -1.58
C LEU A 173 3.65 2.25 -1.91
N LYS A 174 3.72 3.12 -2.91
CA LYS A 174 4.96 3.80 -3.27
C LYS A 174 5.54 4.60 -2.11
N ARG A 175 4.69 5.27 -1.31
CA ARG A 175 5.14 6.02 -0.13
C ARG A 175 5.64 5.13 1.00
N ALA A 176 4.99 3.99 1.24
CA ALA A 176 5.46 3.01 2.21
C ALA A 176 6.89 2.53 1.84
N LYS A 177 7.10 2.15 0.59
CA LYS A 177 8.42 1.74 0.07
C LYS A 177 9.47 2.86 0.16
N ASP A 178 9.09 4.09 -0.20
CA ASP A 178 9.97 5.25 -0.08
C ASP A 178 10.46 5.47 1.37
N LEU A 179 9.65 5.11 2.38
CA LEU A 179 9.98 5.27 3.81
C LEU A 179 10.93 4.19 4.33
N GLU A 180 10.81 2.96 3.84
CA GLU A 180 11.69 1.85 4.25
C GLU A 180 13.16 2.15 3.94
N GLY A 181 13.42 2.72 2.75
CA GLY A 181 14.77 3.09 2.32
C GLY A 181 15.36 4.33 3.00
N ARG A 182 14.62 5.02 3.87
CA ARG A 182 15.08 6.23 4.56
C ARG A 182 15.76 5.87 5.88
N THR A 183 16.74 6.65 6.31
CA THR A 183 17.24 6.63 7.69
C THR A 183 16.62 7.78 8.48
N LEU A 184 16.38 7.60 9.78
CA LEU A 184 15.99 8.66 10.71
C LEU A 184 17.19 9.52 11.14
#